data_AF-A0A8T7HSE1-F1
#
_entry.id   AF-A0A8T7HSE1-F1
#
_cell.length_a   1.000
_cell.length_b   1.000
_cell.length_c   1.000
_cell.angle_alpha   90.00
_cell.angle_beta   90.00
_cell.angle_gamma   90.00
#
_symmetry.space_group_name_H-M   'P 1'
#
loop_
_entity.id
_entity.type
_entity.pdbx_description
1 polymer ?
#
loop_
_entity_poly.entity_id
_entity_poly.type
_entity_poly.pdbx_seq_one_letter_code
_entity_poly.pdbx_strand_id
1 'polypeptide(L)'
;MDKRILYSAVAAIAVLSVILAVFLIGSRPHPKRNDYYTLEPEPWIEKTTEADYKISVSRASRGESLYDGNQQNYFGERRFSLFTYGVYQGVPFDKSLSQGEDIVMNIGPEMNPDDGIIEGFILGKYEQSGFVFYVFLDEDWKQKVGETNILYSNDFDVKSGIMAQEFSFAEGKDGIYVDKVEGDFDWFEKSPRNGGIYVGQIDPSMVDSGNAEGKTIIYLR
;
A
#
# COMPACT_ATOMS: atom_id res chain seq x y z
N MET A 1 -28.65 43.58 51.55
CA MET A 1 -28.97 42.84 50.31
C MET A 1 -29.65 41.54 50.70
N ASP A 2 -30.72 41.12 50.02
CA ASP A 2 -31.37 39.84 50.32
C ASP A 2 -30.46 38.67 49.90
N LYS A 3 -30.36 37.64 50.75
CA LYS A 3 -29.66 36.39 50.43
C LYS A 3 -30.25 35.70 49.20
N ARG A 4 -31.57 35.83 48.95
CA ARG A 4 -32.22 35.29 47.74
C ARG A 4 -31.65 35.90 46.46
N ILE A 5 -31.46 37.22 46.44
CA ILE A 5 -30.84 37.93 45.31
C ILE A 5 -29.40 37.46 45.09
N LEU A 6 -28.63 37.29 46.18
CA LEU A 6 -27.26 36.76 46.12
C LEU A 6 -27.20 35.35 45.53
N TYR A 7 -28.05 34.42 46.00
CA TYR A 7 -28.08 33.05 45.48
C TYR A 7 -28.50 32.98 44.01
N SER A 8 -29.50 33.76 43.59
CA SER A 8 -29.90 33.86 42.18
C SER A 8 -28.78 34.39 41.29
N ALA A 9 -28.02 35.39 41.74
CA ALA A 9 -26.88 35.92 41.00
C ALA A 9 -25.75 34.88 40.86
N VAL A 10 -25.41 34.16 41.93
CA VAL A 10 -24.39 33.09 41.90
C VAL A 10 -24.81 31.95 40.96
N ALA A 11 -26.09 31.54 41.00
CA ALA A 11 -26.61 30.52 40.10
C ALA A 11 -26.56 30.95 38.62
N ALA A 12 -26.93 32.19 38.31
CA ALA A 12 -26.84 32.73 36.95
C ALA A 12 -25.40 32.76 36.43
N ILE A 13 -24.43 33.19 37.26
CA ILE A 13 -23.00 33.19 36.91
C ILE A 13 -22.49 31.77 36.66
N ALA A 14 -22.87 30.79 37.49
CA ALA A 14 -22.49 29.39 37.30
C ALA A 14 -23.01 28.82 35.96
N VAL A 15 -24.27 29.08 35.62
CA VAL A 15 -24.87 28.65 34.34
C VAL A 15 -24.17 29.32 33.15
N LEU A 16 -23.91 30.63 33.21
CA LEU A 16 -23.14 31.35 32.18
C LEU A 16 -21.74 30.80 32.00
N SER A 17 -21.07 30.41 33.10
CA SER A 17 -19.73 29.82 33.07
C SER A 17 -19.72 28.46 32.37
N VAL A 18 -20.74 27.62 32.59
CA VAL A 18 -20.89 26.32 31.91
C VAL A 18 -21.20 26.52 30.42
N ILE A 19 -22.10 27.43 30.06
CA ILE A 19 -22.42 27.76 28.65
C ILE A 19 -21.16 28.26 27.93
N LEU A 20 -20.39 29.16 28.56
CA LEU A 20 -19.15 29.69 28.00
C LEU A 20 -18.09 28.58 27.85
N ALA A 21 -17.96 27.67 28.82
CA ALA A 21 -17.06 26.53 28.72
C ALA A 21 -17.42 25.58 27.57
N VAL A 22 -18.70 25.23 27.41
CA VAL A 22 -19.19 24.43 26.28
C VAL A 22 -18.94 25.13 24.95
N PHE A 23 -19.21 26.44 24.87
CA PHE A 23 -18.95 27.24 23.68
C PHE A 23 -17.45 27.29 23.34
N LEU A 24 -16.57 27.49 24.32
CA LEU A 24 -15.11 27.50 24.14
C LEU A 24 -14.51 26.13 23.82
N ILE A 25 -15.20 25.03 24.16
CA ILE A 25 -14.82 23.67 23.75
C ILE A 25 -15.28 23.41 22.31
N GLY A 26 -16.54 23.70 21.97
CA GLY A 26 -17.10 23.52 20.63
C GLY A 26 -16.50 24.46 19.57
N SER A 27 -16.07 25.66 19.99
CA SER A 27 -15.41 26.65 19.12
C SER A 27 -13.91 26.39 18.93
N ARG A 28 -13.35 25.33 19.52
CA ARG A 28 -12.01 24.88 19.10
C ARG A 28 -12.11 24.44 17.65
N PRO A 29 -11.36 25.03 16.71
CA PRO A 29 -11.28 24.47 15.38
C PRO A 29 -10.84 23.03 15.55
N HIS A 30 -11.66 22.08 15.06
CA HIS A 30 -11.25 20.69 15.05
C HIS A 30 -9.90 20.65 14.34
N PRO A 31 -8.86 20.00 14.91
CA PRO A 31 -7.59 19.91 14.23
C PRO A 31 -7.90 19.32 12.85
N LYS A 32 -7.58 20.08 11.78
CA LYS A 32 -7.82 19.59 10.42
C LYS A 32 -7.23 18.19 10.37
N ARG A 33 -8.03 17.21 9.96
CA ARG A 33 -7.46 15.90 9.64
C ARG A 33 -6.31 16.19 8.68
N ASN A 34 -5.13 15.67 9.00
CA ASN A 34 -3.99 15.90 8.15
C ASN A 34 -4.10 14.91 7.00
N ASP A 35 -4.97 15.25 6.04
CA ASP A 35 -5.41 14.39 4.94
C ASP A 35 -4.26 13.92 4.04
N TYR A 36 -3.07 14.48 4.24
CA TYR A 36 -1.77 14.00 3.77
C TYR A 36 -1.42 12.57 4.23
N TYR A 37 -1.98 12.08 5.33
CA TYR A 37 -1.70 10.77 5.93
C TYR A 37 -2.97 9.92 6.13
N THR A 38 -3.30 9.10 5.13
CA THR A 38 -4.48 8.23 5.11
C THR A 38 -4.19 6.77 5.51
N LEU A 39 -5.24 5.98 5.69
CA LEU A 39 -5.18 4.50 5.69
C LEU A 39 -5.44 3.96 4.28
N GLU A 40 -6.38 4.57 3.56
CA GLU A 40 -6.68 4.23 2.16
C GLU A 40 -5.52 4.61 1.22
N PRO A 41 -5.27 3.82 0.15
CA PRO A 41 -4.11 3.99 -0.73
C PRO A 41 -4.26 5.09 -1.80
N GLU A 42 -5.48 5.45 -2.21
CA GLU A 42 -5.75 6.44 -3.27
C GLU A 42 -4.96 7.77 -3.12
N PRO A 43 -4.83 8.37 -1.91
CA PRO A 43 -4.09 9.62 -1.70
C PRO A 43 -2.57 9.46 -1.68
N TRP A 44 -2.05 8.22 -1.79
CA TRP A 44 -0.63 7.94 -1.96
C TRP A 44 -0.24 7.95 -3.45
N ILE A 45 -1.19 7.79 -4.37
CA ILE A 45 -0.96 7.91 -5.82
C ILE A 45 -0.84 9.41 -6.16
N GLU A 46 0.38 9.94 -6.17
CA GLU A 46 0.70 11.34 -6.48
C GLU A 46 0.94 11.51 -7.97
N LYS A 47 0.21 12.43 -8.62
CA LYS A 47 0.45 12.79 -10.02
C LYS A 47 1.67 13.72 -10.12
N THR A 48 2.68 13.35 -10.90
CA THR A 48 3.96 14.07 -11.01
C THR A 48 4.11 14.88 -12.30
N THR A 49 3.51 14.45 -13.42
CA THR A 49 3.38 15.26 -14.66
C THR A 49 1.94 15.17 -15.20
N GLU A 50 1.70 15.41 -16.50
CA GLU A 50 0.38 15.13 -17.09
C GLU A 50 0.14 13.63 -17.38
N ALA A 51 1.20 12.82 -17.45
CA ALA A 51 1.12 11.36 -17.66
C ALA A 51 1.76 10.55 -16.51
N ASP A 52 2.85 11.05 -15.91
CA ASP A 52 3.61 10.30 -14.90
C ASP A 52 3.02 10.46 -13.49
N TYR A 53 3.09 9.39 -12.71
CA TYR A 53 2.66 9.28 -11.32
C TYR A 53 3.76 8.67 -10.42
N LYS A 54 3.55 8.77 -9.11
CA LYS A 54 4.43 8.20 -8.09
C LYS A 54 3.65 7.69 -6.87
N ILE A 55 3.87 6.43 -6.47
CA ILE A 55 3.40 5.87 -5.20
C ILE A 55 4.21 6.45 -4.04
N SER A 56 3.53 7.27 -3.23
CA SER A 56 4.14 8.04 -2.15
C SER A 56 4.34 7.20 -0.89
N VAL A 57 5.46 6.48 -0.84
CA VAL A 57 5.91 5.73 0.33
C VAL A 57 5.94 6.60 1.60
N SER A 58 6.22 7.90 1.49
CA SER A 58 6.19 8.82 2.64
C SER A 58 4.77 9.04 3.17
N ARG A 59 3.75 9.23 2.32
CA ARG A 59 2.36 9.34 2.77
C ARG A 59 1.86 8.02 3.36
N ALA A 60 2.14 6.91 2.68
CA ALA A 60 1.74 5.56 3.08
C ALA A 60 2.34 5.10 4.43
N SER A 61 3.56 5.56 4.72
CA SER A 61 4.28 5.31 5.99
C SER A 61 4.14 6.42 7.04
N ARG A 62 3.36 7.48 6.77
CA ARG A 62 3.23 8.67 7.64
C ARG A 62 4.56 9.42 7.90
N GLY A 63 5.49 9.34 6.95
CA GLY A 63 6.83 9.93 7.01
C GLY A 63 7.88 9.01 7.64
N GLU A 64 7.53 7.76 7.96
CA GLU A 64 8.41 6.79 8.65
C GLU A 64 9.26 5.95 7.68
N SER A 65 9.01 6.06 6.36
CA SER A 65 9.78 5.43 5.28
C SER A 65 9.86 6.33 4.05
N LEU A 66 10.92 6.15 3.25
CA LEU A 66 11.17 6.84 1.98
C LEU A 66 11.66 5.83 0.94
N TYR A 67 11.26 5.99 -0.33
CA TYR A 67 11.89 5.27 -1.43
C TYR A 67 13.12 6.04 -1.90
N ASP A 68 14.29 5.41 -1.81
CA ASP A 68 15.58 6.00 -2.17
C ASP A 68 16.34 5.13 -3.19
N GLY A 69 17.55 5.56 -3.58
CA GLY A 69 18.38 4.79 -4.51
C GLY A 69 18.65 3.36 -4.06
N ASN A 70 18.80 3.17 -2.73
CA ASN A 70 19.09 1.89 -2.07
C ASN A 70 17.84 1.02 -1.77
N GLN A 71 16.64 1.41 -2.23
CA GLN A 71 15.38 0.66 -2.05
C GLN A 71 15.04 0.37 -0.56
N GLN A 72 15.47 1.23 0.36
CA GLN A 72 15.66 0.81 1.76
C GLN A 72 14.37 0.44 2.52
N ASN A 73 14.29 -0.84 2.91
CA ASN A 73 13.66 -1.24 4.17
C ASN A 73 14.28 -0.40 5.31
N TYR A 74 13.47 0.20 6.19
CA TYR A 74 13.98 0.74 7.46
C TYR A 74 13.22 0.27 8.69
N PHE A 75 13.94 0.31 9.81
CA PHE A 75 13.70 -0.49 11.01
C PHE A 75 13.74 0.36 12.28
N GLY A 76 12.59 0.40 12.96
CA GLY A 76 12.46 0.73 14.37
C GLY A 76 11.45 -0.23 15.02
N GLU A 77 10.55 0.29 15.86
CA GLU A 77 9.33 -0.45 16.25
C GLU A 77 8.37 -0.69 15.07
N ARG A 78 8.56 0.03 13.97
CA ARG A 78 7.85 -0.14 12.71
C ARG A 78 8.82 -0.53 11.61
N ARG A 79 8.31 -1.30 10.65
CA ARG A 79 9.06 -1.91 9.56
C ARG A 79 8.27 -1.73 8.27
N PHE A 80 8.95 -1.36 7.20
CA PHE A 80 8.37 -1.20 5.87
C PHE A 80 9.23 -1.96 4.87
N SER A 81 8.62 -2.60 3.87
CA SER A 81 9.35 -3.29 2.81
C SER A 81 8.89 -2.90 1.42
N LEU A 82 9.85 -3.00 0.51
CA LEU A 82 9.80 -2.57 -0.87
C LEU A 82 10.39 -3.72 -1.69
N PHE A 83 9.61 -4.31 -2.59
CA PHE A 83 10.14 -5.34 -3.50
C PHE A 83 10.39 -4.73 -4.87
N THR A 84 11.58 -5.03 -5.39
CA THR A 84 12.22 -4.37 -6.54
C THR A 84 13.14 -5.36 -7.28
N TYR A 85 12.71 -6.63 -7.27
CA TYR A 85 13.25 -7.75 -8.01
C TYR A 85 12.06 -8.46 -8.66
N GLY A 86 12.26 -8.95 -9.88
CA GLY A 86 11.24 -9.72 -10.57
C GLY A 86 11.80 -10.72 -11.57
N VAL A 87 10.87 -11.44 -12.19
CA VAL A 87 11.13 -12.35 -13.30
C VAL A 87 10.05 -12.12 -14.35
N TYR A 88 10.43 -11.78 -15.57
CA TYR A 88 9.50 -11.60 -16.70
C TYR A 88 9.82 -12.64 -17.78
N GLN A 89 8.85 -13.49 -18.10
CA GLN A 89 8.99 -14.56 -19.11
C GLN A 89 10.20 -15.48 -18.87
N GLY A 90 10.55 -15.72 -17.59
CA GLY A 90 11.71 -16.51 -17.17
C GLY A 90 13.04 -15.75 -17.10
N VAL A 91 13.08 -14.46 -17.45
CA VAL A 91 14.26 -13.60 -17.33
C VAL A 91 14.23 -12.84 -16.00
N PRO A 92 15.18 -13.07 -15.07
CA PRO A 92 15.26 -12.34 -13.81
C PRO A 92 15.81 -10.91 -14.01
N PHE A 93 15.32 -9.96 -13.23
CA PHE A 93 15.76 -8.57 -13.26
C PHE A 93 15.56 -7.88 -11.90
N ASP A 94 16.27 -6.77 -11.67
CA ASP A 94 16.10 -5.94 -10.46
C ASP A 94 14.97 -4.91 -10.68
N LYS A 95 15.29 -3.62 -10.80
CA LYS A 95 14.30 -2.55 -11.02
C LYS A 95 13.63 -2.65 -12.38
N SER A 96 14.36 -2.84 -13.46
CA SER A 96 13.79 -2.83 -14.81
C SER A 96 14.40 -3.88 -15.75
N LEU A 97 13.62 -4.28 -16.75
CA LEU A 97 14.03 -5.17 -17.82
C LEU A 97 13.91 -4.48 -19.19
N SER A 98 14.97 -4.57 -19.99
CA SER A 98 14.98 -4.12 -21.39
C SER A 98 14.99 -5.29 -22.36
N GLN A 99 14.32 -5.14 -23.51
CA GLN A 99 14.38 -6.07 -24.64
C GLN A 99 14.87 -5.34 -25.89
N GLY A 100 16.20 -5.27 -26.05
CA GLY A 100 16.82 -4.41 -27.05
C GLY A 100 17.13 -3.04 -26.46
N GLU A 101 16.66 -1.97 -27.11
CA GLU A 101 16.81 -0.60 -26.62
C GLU A 101 15.62 -0.16 -25.74
N ASP A 102 14.47 -0.84 -25.86
CA ASP A 102 13.24 -0.53 -25.13
C ASP A 102 13.22 -1.16 -23.73
N ILE A 103 12.71 -0.42 -22.73
CA ILE A 103 12.29 -0.97 -21.43
C ILE A 103 10.92 -1.60 -21.62
N VAL A 104 10.73 -2.84 -21.15
CA VAL A 104 9.44 -3.56 -21.26
C VAL A 104 8.74 -3.74 -19.91
N MET A 105 9.49 -3.67 -18.82
CA MET A 105 8.95 -3.84 -17.48
C MET A 105 9.78 -3.06 -16.44
N ASN A 106 9.10 -2.49 -15.44
CA ASN A 106 9.73 -1.78 -14.31
C ASN A 106 9.05 -2.16 -12.98
N ILE A 107 9.81 -2.09 -11.89
CA ILE A 107 9.38 -2.33 -10.52
C ILE A 107 9.88 -1.19 -9.64
N GLY A 108 9.00 -0.22 -9.41
CA GLY A 108 9.27 1.00 -8.66
C GLY A 108 7.99 1.77 -8.37
N PRO A 109 8.02 2.76 -7.47
CA PRO A 109 6.86 3.60 -7.19
C PRO A 109 6.57 4.61 -8.30
N GLU A 110 7.54 4.93 -9.15
CA GLU A 110 7.30 5.65 -10.42
C GLU A 110 6.41 4.80 -11.34
N MET A 111 5.35 5.39 -11.90
CA MET A 111 4.38 4.70 -12.76
C MET A 111 3.82 5.63 -13.86
N ASN A 112 3.71 5.14 -15.10
CA ASN A 112 3.00 5.80 -16.20
C ASN A 112 2.05 4.81 -16.91
N PRO A 113 0.71 4.99 -16.83
CA PRO A 113 -0.26 3.99 -17.29
C PRO A 113 -0.47 3.93 -18.82
N ASP A 114 0.19 4.81 -19.60
CA ASP A 114 -0.05 4.98 -21.04
C ASP A 114 1.26 4.97 -21.89
N ASP A 115 2.44 4.70 -21.32
CA ASP A 115 3.74 4.88 -22.01
C ASP A 115 4.28 3.65 -22.76
N GLY A 116 3.78 2.45 -22.44
CA GLY A 116 4.20 1.19 -23.05
C GLY A 116 4.98 0.23 -22.13
N ILE A 117 5.35 0.63 -20.92
CA ILE A 117 6.08 -0.21 -19.94
C ILE A 117 5.08 -0.94 -19.04
N ILE A 118 5.38 -2.18 -18.65
CA ILE A 118 4.58 -2.91 -17.63
C ILE A 118 5.14 -2.55 -16.25
N GLU A 119 4.41 -1.77 -15.44
CA GLU A 119 4.90 -1.29 -14.14
C GLU A 119 4.12 -1.87 -12.95
N GLY A 120 4.86 -2.22 -11.88
CA GLY A 120 4.29 -2.77 -10.66
C GLY A 120 5.07 -2.40 -9.41
N PHE A 121 4.40 -2.28 -8.26
CA PHE A 121 5.04 -1.89 -7.01
C PHE A 121 4.42 -2.60 -5.81
N ILE A 122 5.24 -2.99 -4.84
CA ILE A 122 4.79 -3.66 -3.62
C ILE A 122 5.31 -2.91 -2.40
N LEU A 123 4.38 -2.50 -1.53
CA LEU A 123 4.65 -1.82 -0.27
C LEU A 123 4.10 -2.64 0.90
N GLY A 124 4.99 -3.22 1.71
CA GLY A 124 4.65 -3.86 2.98
C GLY A 124 4.66 -2.85 4.14
N LYS A 125 3.63 -2.84 4.98
CA LYS A 125 3.50 -1.96 6.17
C LYS A 125 2.72 -2.60 7.30
N TYR A 126 2.98 -2.18 8.54
CA TYR A 126 2.11 -2.50 9.68
C TYR A 126 0.91 -1.56 9.74
N GLU A 127 -0.26 -2.11 10.05
CA GLU A 127 -1.50 -1.41 10.36
C GLU A 127 -2.02 -1.83 11.75
N GLN A 128 -3.25 -1.45 12.11
CA GLN A 128 -3.85 -1.83 13.39
C GLN A 128 -4.25 -3.32 13.46
N SER A 129 -4.47 -3.97 12.31
CA SER A 129 -4.84 -5.39 12.19
C SER A 129 -3.65 -6.35 12.16
N GLY A 130 -2.49 -5.91 11.68
CA GLY A 130 -1.30 -6.74 11.47
C GLY A 130 -0.34 -6.14 10.45
N PHE A 131 0.54 -6.96 9.88
CA PHE A 131 1.31 -6.59 8.69
C PHE A 131 0.48 -6.86 7.44
N VAL A 132 0.57 -5.98 6.44
CA VAL A 132 -0.17 -6.09 5.17
C VAL A 132 0.71 -5.65 4.01
N PHE A 133 0.43 -6.15 2.82
CA PHE A 133 1.00 -5.65 1.58
C PHE A 133 -0.03 -4.87 0.77
N TYR A 134 0.41 -3.79 0.15
CA TYR A 134 -0.30 -3.11 -0.92
C TYR A 134 0.44 -3.38 -2.22
N VAL A 135 -0.29 -3.85 -3.22
CA VAL A 135 0.22 -4.18 -4.55
C VAL A 135 -0.40 -3.20 -5.52
N PHE A 136 0.43 -2.42 -6.19
CA PHE A 136 0.03 -1.44 -7.20
C PHE A 136 0.44 -1.95 -8.58
N LEU A 137 -0.46 -1.83 -9.56
CA LEU A 137 -0.27 -2.20 -10.96
C LEU A 137 -0.86 -1.10 -11.85
N ASP A 138 -0.29 -0.87 -13.01
CA ASP A 138 -0.79 0.10 -13.98
C ASP A 138 -1.82 -0.49 -14.98
N GLU A 139 -2.25 0.34 -15.93
CA GLU A 139 -3.18 -0.02 -17.00
C GLU A 139 -2.47 -0.78 -18.12
N ASP A 140 -1.18 -0.49 -18.38
CA ASP A 140 -0.40 -1.19 -19.39
C ASP A 140 -0.18 -2.67 -19.03
N TRP A 141 0.06 -2.99 -17.75
CA TRP A 141 0.01 -4.34 -17.20
C TRP A 141 -1.36 -4.98 -17.42
N LYS A 142 -2.44 -4.28 -17.06
CA LYS A 142 -3.81 -4.78 -17.22
C LYS A 142 -4.12 -5.14 -18.68
N GLN A 143 -3.59 -4.37 -19.65
CA GLN A 143 -3.78 -4.61 -21.08
C GLN A 143 -2.86 -5.70 -21.67
N LYS A 144 -1.60 -5.80 -21.21
CA LYS A 144 -0.58 -6.69 -21.78
C LYS A 144 -0.45 -8.04 -21.07
N VAL A 145 -0.72 -8.05 -19.76
CA VAL A 145 -0.60 -9.22 -18.88
C VAL A 145 -1.98 -9.79 -18.56
N GLY A 146 -2.97 -8.93 -18.30
CA GLY A 146 -4.34 -9.34 -17.98
C GLY A 146 -4.47 -9.97 -16.60
N GLU A 147 -5.19 -11.10 -16.52
CA GLU A 147 -5.51 -11.78 -15.26
C GLU A 147 -4.26 -12.06 -14.41
N THR A 148 -4.25 -11.49 -13.22
CA THR A 148 -3.10 -11.48 -12.31
C THR A 148 -3.53 -12.01 -10.95
N ASN A 149 -2.75 -12.93 -10.40
CA ASN A 149 -2.90 -13.42 -9.03
C ASN A 149 -1.79 -12.86 -8.15
N ILE A 150 -2.06 -12.77 -6.86
CA ILE A 150 -1.07 -12.56 -5.80
C ILE A 150 -0.98 -13.86 -5.01
N LEU A 151 0.20 -14.48 -4.98
CA LEU A 151 0.48 -15.66 -4.16
C LEU A 151 1.32 -15.26 -2.95
N TYR A 152 0.87 -15.71 -1.78
CA TYR A 152 1.52 -15.41 -0.51
C TYR A 152 1.49 -16.63 0.41
N SER A 153 2.55 -16.81 1.18
CA SER A 153 2.63 -17.88 2.16
C SER A 153 3.64 -17.56 3.25
N ASN A 154 3.43 -18.15 4.44
CA ASN A 154 4.50 -18.26 5.43
C ASN A 154 5.59 -19.26 5.01
N ASP A 155 5.23 -20.26 4.20
CA ASP A 155 6.16 -21.29 3.72
C ASP A 155 5.70 -21.90 2.39
N PHE A 156 6.32 -21.49 1.28
CA PHE A 156 6.03 -22.03 -0.06
C PHE A 156 6.51 -23.48 -0.27
N ASP A 157 7.36 -24.00 0.61
CA ASP A 157 7.79 -25.39 0.56
C ASP A 157 6.63 -26.30 1.05
N VAL A 158 5.69 -25.74 1.82
CA VAL A 158 4.43 -26.35 2.25
C VAL A 158 3.29 -25.86 1.34
N LYS A 159 3.08 -26.57 0.21
CA LYS A 159 2.08 -26.19 -0.81
C LYS A 159 0.67 -25.89 -0.28
N SER A 160 0.22 -26.58 0.78
CA SER A 160 -1.09 -26.35 1.40
C SER A 160 -1.19 -25.05 2.23
N GLY A 161 -0.07 -24.33 2.42
CA GLY A 161 -0.02 -23.00 3.03
C GLY A 161 0.07 -21.86 2.01
N ILE A 162 0.08 -22.15 0.69
CA ILE A 162 0.08 -21.12 -0.36
C ILE A 162 -1.35 -20.59 -0.51
N MET A 163 -1.53 -19.31 -0.20
CA MET A 163 -2.76 -18.56 -0.45
C MET A 163 -2.71 -17.88 -1.82
N ALA A 164 -3.87 -17.68 -2.42
CA ALA A 164 -4.04 -16.99 -3.69
C ALA A 164 -5.17 -15.96 -3.60
N GLN A 165 -4.91 -14.76 -4.11
CA GLN A 165 -5.89 -13.68 -4.31
C GLN A 165 -5.84 -13.26 -5.78
N GLU A 166 -6.99 -13.16 -6.44
CA GLU A 166 -7.09 -12.56 -7.78
C GLU A 166 -7.03 -11.03 -7.63
N PHE A 167 -6.16 -10.36 -8.40
CA PHE A 167 -5.99 -8.92 -8.35
C PHE A 167 -7.20 -8.24 -9.01
N SER A 168 -7.88 -7.36 -8.27
CA SER A 168 -9.22 -6.90 -8.66
C SER A 168 -9.27 -6.02 -9.92
N PHE A 169 -8.23 -5.20 -10.14
CA PHE A 169 -8.24 -4.06 -11.07
C PHE A 169 -9.50 -3.17 -10.96
N ALA A 170 -10.08 -3.10 -9.76
CA ALA A 170 -11.36 -2.43 -9.48
C ALA A 170 -11.20 -1.14 -8.68
N GLU A 171 -10.32 -1.14 -7.67
CA GLU A 171 -9.90 0.08 -6.96
C GLU A 171 -8.62 0.63 -7.57
N GLY A 172 -8.59 1.96 -7.79
CA GLY A 172 -7.51 2.63 -8.50
C GLY A 172 -7.83 4.08 -8.80
N LYS A 173 -6.85 4.76 -9.38
CA LYS A 173 -6.91 6.17 -9.77
C LYS A 173 -6.08 6.39 -11.02
N ASP A 174 -6.69 7.03 -12.01
CA ASP A 174 -6.07 7.43 -13.28
C ASP A 174 -5.22 6.30 -13.94
N GLY A 175 -5.77 5.08 -14.04
CA GLY A 175 -5.08 3.92 -14.63
C GLY A 175 -4.15 3.15 -13.68
N ILE A 176 -3.88 3.64 -12.46
CA ILE A 176 -3.10 2.91 -11.45
C ILE A 176 -4.03 2.25 -10.45
N TYR A 177 -4.00 0.92 -10.42
CA TYR A 177 -4.82 0.05 -9.58
C TYR A 177 -4.09 -0.34 -8.31
N VAL A 178 -4.84 -0.70 -7.27
CA VAL A 178 -4.27 -1.17 -6.00
C VAL A 178 -5.13 -2.22 -5.32
N ASP A 179 -4.53 -3.36 -5.01
CA ASP A 179 -5.08 -4.40 -4.15
C ASP A 179 -4.35 -4.42 -2.80
N LYS A 180 -5.10 -4.71 -1.73
CA LYS A 180 -4.55 -4.99 -0.40
C LYS A 180 -4.50 -6.50 -0.18
N VAL A 181 -3.40 -6.99 0.40
CA VAL A 181 -3.25 -8.37 0.87
C VAL A 181 -3.07 -8.36 2.39
N GLU A 182 -4.04 -8.89 3.10
CA GLU A 182 -3.97 -9.13 4.54
C GLU A 182 -3.64 -10.61 4.79
N GLY A 183 -2.80 -10.90 5.78
CA GLY A 183 -2.37 -12.26 6.03
C GLY A 183 -1.49 -12.41 7.26
N ASP A 184 -1.19 -13.65 7.59
CA ASP A 184 -0.12 -14.00 8.50
C ASP A 184 1.21 -13.98 7.71
N PHE A 185 2.08 -13.03 8.05
CA PHE A 185 3.39 -12.84 7.44
C PHE A 185 4.51 -13.01 8.49
N ASP A 186 4.43 -14.04 9.31
CA ASP A 186 5.37 -14.37 10.38
C ASP A 186 6.84 -14.46 9.92
N TRP A 187 7.15 -14.77 8.65
CA TRP A 187 8.53 -14.67 8.13
C TRP A 187 9.01 -13.23 7.91
N PHE A 188 8.11 -12.25 7.77
CA PHE A 188 8.46 -10.84 7.74
C PHE A 188 8.92 -10.32 9.11
N GLU A 189 8.80 -11.10 10.19
CA GLU A 189 9.55 -10.89 11.44
C GLU A 189 11.03 -11.28 11.30
N LYS A 190 11.35 -12.20 10.38
CA LYS A 190 12.60 -12.99 10.30
C LYS A 190 13.56 -12.39 9.24
N SER A 191 14.63 -13.13 8.93
CA SER A 191 15.67 -12.74 7.95
C SER A 191 16.37 -13.98 7.39
N PRO A 192 16.70 -14.07 6.07
CA PRO A 192 16.45 -13.06 5.02
C PRO A 192 14.97 -12.87 4.68
N ARG A 193 14.66 -11.90 3.81
CA ARG A 193 13.31 -11.50 3.39
C ARG A 193 13.29 -11.49 1.87
N ASN A 194 12.41 -12.28 1.24
CA ASN A 194 12.48 -12.55 -0.19
C ASN A 194 11.10 -12.38 -0.84
N GLY A 195 10.80 -11.18 -1.32
CA GLY A 195 9.60 -10.89 -2.11
C GLY A 195 9.94 -10.33 -3.49
N GLY A 196 9.01 -10.42 -4.43
CA GLY A 196 9.21 -9.98 -5.81
C GLY A 196 8.00 -10.19 -6.70
N ILE A 197 8.17 -9.88 -7.98
CA ILE A 197 7.10 -9.95 -8.99
C ILE A 197 7.47 -11.00 -10.04
N TYR A 198 6.59 -12.00 -10.28
CA TYR A 198 6.77 -12.96 -11.37
C TYR A 198 5.69 -12.78 -12.43
N VAL A 199 6.08 -12.45 -13.66
CA VAL A 199 5.19 -12.24 -14.81
C VAL A 199 5.49 -13.26 -15.90
N GLY A 200 4.43 -13.93 -16.38
CA GLY A 200 4.52 -14.98 -17.39
C GLY A 200 4.09 -16.35 -16.85
N GLN A 201 4.28 -17.39 -17.66
CA GLN A 201 3.82 -18.74 -17.33
C GLN A 201 4.62 -19.32 -16.15
N ILE A 202 3.89 -19.81 -15.15
CA ILE A 202 4.40 -20.68 -14.08
C ILE A 202 3.99 -22.12 -14.38
N ASP A 203 4.90 -23.04 -14.12
CA ASP A 203 4.64 -24.47 -14.14
C ASP A 203 3.64 -24.80 -13.01
N PRO A 204 2.45 -25.37 -13.31
CA PRO A 204 1.45 -25.65 -12.28
C PRO A 204 1.93 -26.66 -11.23
N SER A 205 2.99 -27.44 -11.48
CA SER A 205 3.61 -28.29 -10.45
C SER A 205 4.31 -27.51 -9.34
N MET A 206 4.54 -26.20 -9.50
CA MET A 206 4.98 -25.29 -8.45
C MET A 206 3.82 -24.79 -7.57
N VAL A 207 2.57 -24.89 -8.04
CA VAL A 207 1.37 -24.32 -7.39
C VAL A 207 0.20 -25.30 -7.50
N ASP A 208 0.11 -26.26 -6.57
CA ASP A 208 -0.89 -27.36 -6.60
C ASP A 208 -2.36 -26.92 -6.44
N SER A 209 -2.64 -25.61 -6.27
CA SER A 209 -3.97 -25.07 -6.51
C SER A 209 -4.19 -24.92 -8.03
N GLY A 210 -4.99 -25.81 -8.62
CA GLY A 210 -5.21 -25.98 -10.06
C GLY A 210 -5.93 -24.84 -10.82
N ASN A 211 -5.65 -23.59 -10.47
CA ASN A 211 -6.10 -22.35 -11.14
C ASN A 211 -4.92 -21.44 -11.55
N ALA A 212 -3.67 -21.90 -11.40
CA ALA A 212 -2.45 -21.11 -11.63
C ALA A 212 -1.91 -21.16 -13.08
N GLU A 213 -2.43 -22.05 -13.95
CA GLU A 213 -1.95 -22.16 -15.34
C GLU A 213 -2.14 -20.84 -16.10
N GLY A 214 -1.06 -20.33 -16.69
CA GLY A 214 -1.09 -19.17 -17.59
C GLY A 214 -1.29 -17.80 -16.93
N LYS A 215 -1.44 -17.72 -15.60
CA LYS A 215 -1.67 -16.46 -14.88
C LYS A 215 -0.38 -15.89 -14.29
N THR A 216 -0.27 -14.56 -14.29
CA THR A 216 0.85 -13.83 -13.64
C THR A 216 0.73 -13.89 -12.12
N ILE A 217 1.85 -13.94 -11.41
CA ILE A 217 1.91 -14.20 -9.96
C ILE A 217 2.85 -13.22 -9.25
N ILE A 218 2.27 -12.40 -8.38
CA ILE A 218 3.01 -11.53 -7.49
C ILE A 218 3.36 -12.33 -6.23
N TYR A 219 4.64 -12.41 -5.86
CA TYR A 219 5.17 -13.38 -4.90
C TYR A 219 5.66 -12.72 -3.60
N LEU A 220 5.07 -13.13 -2.48
CA LEU A 220 5.32 -12.53 -1.16
C LEU A 220 5.74 -13.62 -0.15
N ARG A 221 7.02 -13.63 0.29
CA ARG A 221 7.47 -14.29 1.55
C ARG A 221 8.28 -13.22 2.58
#